data_AF-A0A8S9MKM9-F1
#
_entry.id   AF-A0A8S9MKM9-F1
#
_cell.length_a   1.000
_cell.length_b   1.000
_cell.length_c   1.000
_cell.angle_alpha   90.00
_cell.angle_beta   90.00
_cell.angle_gamma   90.00
#
_symmetry.space_group_name_H-M   'P 1'
#
loop_
_entity.id
_entity.type
_entity.pdbx_description
1 polymer ?
#
loop_
_entity_poly.entity_id
_entity_poly.type
_entity_poly.pdbx_seq_one_letter_code
_entity_poly.pdbx_strand_id
1 'polypeptide(L)'
;MRAGGCTVEQALTPEAANMVKQAMVLARRRGHAQVTPLHVASTMLSAPTGLLRTACLQSHTHPLQCRALELCFNVALNRLPTSTGKRSEVDSGLDPKK
;
A
#
# COMPACT_ATOMS: atom_id res chain seq x y z
N MET A 1 -31.84 -10.96 -23.81
CA MET A 1 -30.53 -11.32 -24.37
C MET A 1 -29.53 -11.36 -23.22
N ARG A 2 -29.22 -12.54 -22.65
CA ARG A 2 -28.10 -12.65 -21.71
C ARG A 2 -26.82 -12.60 -22.54
N ALA A 3 -26.12 -11.47 -22.53
CA ALA A 3 -24.76 -11.41 -23.05
C ALA A 3 -23.94 -12.42 -22.26
N GLY A 4 -23.45 -13.46 -22.95
CA GLY A 4 -22.45 -14.36 -22.40
C GLY A 4 -21.23 -13.53 -22.07
N GLY A 5 -21.06 -13.19 -20.80
CA GLY A 5 -19.84 -12.57 -20.31
C GLY A 5 -18.72 -13.59 -20.46
N CYS A 6 -17.85 -13.39 -21.45
CA CYS A 6 -16.54 -14.01 -21.43
C CYS A 6 -15.86 -13.56 -20.14
N THR A 7 -15.83 -14.41 -19.12
CA THR A 7 -14.99 -14.17 -17.94
C THR A 7 -13.56 -14.33 -18.41
N VAL A 8 -12.93 -13.24 -18.83
CA VAL A 8 -11.48 -13.19 -18.96
C VAL A 8 -10.96 -13.28 -17.53
N GLU A 9 -10.46 -14.46 -17.15
CA GLU A 9 -9.66 -14.66 -15.95
C GLU A 9 -8.41 -13.77 -16.10
N GLN A 10 -8.49 -12.52 -15.62
CA GLN A 10 -7.33 -11.64 -15.52
C GLN A 10 -6.50 -12.09 -14.32
N ALA A 11 -5.72 -13.14 -14.54
CA ALA A 11 -4.73 -13.60 -13.59
C ALA A 11 -3.51 -12.66 -13.65
N LEU A 12 -3.07 -12.20 -12.47
CA LEU A 12 -1.76 -11.58 -12.34
C LEU A 12 -0.67 -12.61 -12.63
N THR A 13 0.47 -12.17 -13.15
CA THR A 13 1.66 -13.04 -13.17
C THR A 13 2.04 -13.42 -11.73
N PRO A 14 2.71 -14.57 -11.51
CA PRO A 14 3.13 -14.99 -10.18
C PRO A 14 3.96 -13.93 -9.44
N GLU A 15 4.81 -13.21 -10.17
CA GLU A 15 5.67 -12.14 -9.65
C GLU A 15 4.82 -10.94 -9.20
N ALA A 16 3.85 -10.54 -10.02
CA ALA A 16 2.94 -9.45 -9.70
C ALA A 16 2.06 -9.79 -8.49
N ALA A 17 1.56 -11.02 -8.43
CA ALA A 17 0.80 -11.50 -7.28
C ALA A 17 1.65 -11.51 -5.99
N ASN A 18 2.91 -11.96 -6.08
CA ASN A 18 3.82 -11.95 -4.93
C ASN A 18 4.13 -10.54 -4.44
N MET A 19 4.35 -9.60 -5.35
CA MET A 19 4.53 -8.19 -5.04
C MET A 19 3.31 -7.58 -4.32
N VAL A 20 2.10 -7.88 -4.77
CA VAL A 20 0.87 -7.44 -4.09
C VAL A 20 0.78 -8.03 -2.68
N LYS A 21 1.13 -9.31 -2.49
CA LYS A 21 1.20 -9.93 -1.15
C LYS A 21 2.21 -9.21 -0.25
N GLN A 22 3.37 -8.84 -0.77
CA GLN A 22 4.35 -8.05 -0.01
C GLN A 22 3.82 -6.66 0.36
N ALA A 23 3.10 -5.99 -0.54
CA ALA A 23 2.44 -4.73 -0.25
C ALA A 23 1.35 -4.87 0.84
N MET A 24 0.62 -5.99 0.88
CA MET A 24 -0.33 -6.31 1.96
C MET A 24 0.37 -6.47 3.31
N VAL A 25 1.52 -7.16 3.34
CA VAL A 25 2.34 -7.30 4.55
C VAL A 25 2.83 -5.93 5.03
N LEU A 26 3.28 -5.07 4.11
CA LEU A 26 3.70 -3.70 4.42
C LEU A 26 2.55 -2.88 5.04
N ALA A 27 1.36 -2.90 4.44
CA ALA A 27 0.19 -2.20 4.96
C ALA A 27 -0.19 -2.65 6.37
N ARG A 28 -0.20 -3.97 6.60
CA ARG A 28 -0.49 -4.57 7.92
C ARG A 28 0.54 -4.15 8.97
N ARG A 29 1.84 -4.18 8.63
CA ARG A 29 2.92 -3.74 9.54
C ARG A 29 2.81 -2.27 9.92
N ARG A 30 2.26 -1.43 9.05
CA ARG A 30 2.02 0.00 9.30
C ARG A 30 0.67 0.28 9.99
N GLY A 31 -0.17 -0.73 10.22
CA GLY A 31 -1.50 -0.56 10.84
C GLY A 31 -2.55 0.05 9.90
N HIS A 32 -2.32 0.03 8.59
CA HIS A 32 -3.25 0.54 7.59
C HIS A 32 -4.32 -0.52 7.26
N ALA A 33 -5.59 -0.09 7.21
CA ALA A 33 -6.73 -0.98 6.98
C ALA A 33 -6.82 -1.53 5.54
N GLN A 34 -6.23 -0.83 4.57
CA GLN A 34 -6.30 -1.16 3.16
C GLN A 34 -4.93 -1.05 2.50
N VAL A 35 -4.70 -1.91 1.50
CA VAL A 35 -3.59 -1.72 0.58
C VAL A 35 -3.94 -0.62 -0.39
N THR A 36 -3.02 0.32 -0.56
CA THR A 36 -3.15 1.45 -1.48
C THR A 36 -2.08 1.36 -2.57
N PRO A 37 -2.24 2.04 -3.71
CA PRO A 37 -1.20 2.08 -4.75
C PRO A 37 0.19 2.50 -4.22
N LEU A 38 0.21 3.31 -3.15
CA LEU A 38 1.45 3.73 -2.49
C LEU A 38 2.23 2.56 -1.85
N HIS A 39 1.54 1.57 -1.27
CA HIS A 39 2.19 0.37 -0.74
C HIS A 39 2.82 -0.47 -1.84
N VAL A 40 2.14 -0.57 -2.98
CA VAL A 40 2.63 -1.30 -4.17
C VAL A 40 3.84 -0.58 -4.73
N ALA A 41 3.77 0.74 -4.95
CA ALA A 41 4.89 1.54 -5.44
C ALA A 41 6.11 1.48 -4.51
N SER A 42 5.91 1.57 -3.19
CA SER A 42 6.98 1.39 -2.21
C SER A 42 7.60 0.00 -2.30
N THR A 43 6.80 -1.06 -2.39
CA THR A 43 7.30 -2.44 -2.53
C THR A 43 8.08 -2.64 -3.83
N MET A 44 7.58 -2.12 -4.95
CA MET A 44 8.25 -2.13 -6.26
C MET A 44 9.60 -1.41 -6.21
N LEU A 45 9.65 -0.25 -5.55
CA LEU A 45 10.87 0.53 -5.45
C LEU A 45 11.88 -0.12 -4.50
N SER A 46 11.43 -0.80 -3.43
CA SER A 46 12.27 -1.46 -2.42
C SER A 46 12.98 -2.75 -2.88
N ALA A 47 12.62 -3.31 -4.04
CA ALA A 47 13.37 -4.41 -4.66
C ALA A 47 14.63 -3.92 -5.41
N PRO A 48 15.86 -4.34 -5.04
CA PRO A 48 17.12 -3.87 -5.65
C PRO A 48 17.20 -4.01 -7.17
N THR A 49 16.63 -5.08 -7.70
CA THR A 49 16.56 -5.39 -9.13
C THR A 49 15.14 -5.26 -9.68
N GLY A 50 14.25 -4.59 -8.95
CA GLY A 50 12.87 -4.40 -9.35
C GLY A 50 12.74 -3.46 -10.55
N LEU A 51 11.77 -3.74 -11.43
CA LEU A 51 11.55 -3.00 -12.67
C LEU A 51 11.42 -1.48 -12.44
N LEU A 52 10.70 -1.06 -11.39
CA LEU A 52 10.54 0.36 -11.08
C LEU A 52 11.88 1.04 -10.76
N ARG A 53 12.73 0.40 -9.95
CA ARG A 53 14.05 0.94 -9.60
C ARG A 53 14.95 1.02 -10.83
N THR A 54 14.99 -0.05 -11.62
CA THR A 54 15.75 -0.08 -12.88
C THR A 54 15.28 1.02 -13.83
N ALA A 55 13.96 1.19 -13.99
CA ALA A 55 13.39 2.23 -14.82
C ALA A 55 13.76 3.63 -14.34
N CYS A 56 13.74 3.89 -13.03
CA CYS A 56 14.18 5.18 -12.49
C CYS A 56 15.67 5.44 -12.81
N LEU A 57 16.54 4.45 -12.64
CA LEU A 57 17.96 4.56 -12.99
C LEU A 57 18.18 4.78 -14.50
N GLN A 58 17.38 4.15 -15.35
CA GLN A 58 17.46 4.27 -16.81
C GLN A 58 16.86 5.57 -17.35
N SER A 59 15.98 6.21 -16.60
CA SER A 59 15.31 7.46 -17.01
C SER A 59 16.24 8.69 -16.97
N HIS A 60 17.57 8.49 -16.87
CA HIS A 60 18.59 9.53 -16.69
C HIS A 60 18.29 10.48 -15.52
N THR A 61 17.52 9.99 -14.55
CA THR A 61 17.25 10.74 -13.32
C THR A 61 18.47 10.69 -12.41
N HIS A 62 18.70 11.77 -11.66
CA HIS A 62 19.83 11.80 -10.75
C HIS A 62 19.72 10.62 -9.75
N PRO A 63 20.78 9.85 -9.47
CA PRO A 63 20.70 8.65 -8.61
C PRO A 63 20.07 8.90 -7.24
N LEU A 64 20.18 10.13 -6.72
CA LEU A 64 19.54 10.56 -5.47
C LEU A 64 18.00 10.64 -5.57
N GLN A 65 17.41 10.77 -6.75
CA GLN A 65 15.96 10.84 -6.92
C GLN A 65 15.28 9.51 -6.59
N CYS A 66 15.92 8.36 -6.87
CA CYS A 66 15.40 7.06 -6.43
C CYS A 66 15.29 6.98 -4.91
N ARG A 67 16.35 7.44 -4.21
CA ARG A 67 16.35 7.51 -2.74
C ARG A 67 15.36 8.54 -2.22
N ALA A 68 15.24 9.69 -2.89
CA ALA A 68 14.25 10.71 -2.53
C ALA A 68 12.82 10.17 -2.69
N LEU A 69 12.54 9.40 -3.74
CA LEU A 69 11.24 8.78 -3.96
C LEU A 69 10.91 7.78 -2.85
N GLU A 70 11.88 6.97 -2.43
CA GLU A 70 11.73 6.06 -1.29
C GLU A 70 11.41 6.81 0.01
N LEU A 71 12.07 7.94 0.26
CA LEU A 71 11.76 8.81 1.40
C LEU A 71 10.35 9.42 1.28
N CYS A 72 9.98 9.94 0.11
CA CYS A 72 8.66 10.51 -0.15
C CYS A 72 7.55 9.48 0.09
N PHE A 73 7.73 8.24 -0.38
CA PHE A 73 6.78 7.16 -0.14
C PHE A 73 6.66 6.84 1.36
N ASN A 74 7.78 6.78 2.08
CA ASN A 74 7.75 6.55 3.52
C ASN A 74 7.02 7.66 4.29
N VAL A 75 7.26 8.92 3.95
CA VAL A 75 6.56 10.07 4.53
C VAL A 75 5.06 10.00 4.21
N ALA A 76 4.69 9.72 2.97
CA ALA A 76 3.29 9.60 2.57
C ALA A 76 2.59 8.41 3.26
N LEU A 77 3.28 7.27 3.42
CA LEU A 77 2.78 6.13 4.17
C LEU A 77 2.52 6.48 5.63
N ASN A 78 3.40 7.25 6.27
CA ASN A 78 3.22 7.69 7.66
C ASN A 78 2.04 8.67 7.86
N ARG A 79 1.51 9.24 6.77
CA ARG A 79 0.34 10.14 6.81
C ARG A 79 -0.98 9.42 6.55
N LEU A 80 -0.98 8.14 6.20
CA LEU A 80 -2.21 7.40 5.96
C LEU A 80 -2.98 7.15 7.27
N PRO A 81 -4.32 7.10 7.23
CA PRO A 81 -5.11 6.77 8.41
C PRO A 81 -4.77 5.37 8.94
N THR A 82 -4.48 5.28 10.24
CA THR A 82 -4.29 4.01 10.93
C THR A 82 -5.60 3.49 11.49
N SER A 83 -5.79 2.18 11.44
CA SER A 83 -7.01 1.51 11.91
C SER A 83 -7.28 1.67 13.41
N THR A 84 -6.29 2.14 14.19
CA THR A 84 -6.39 2.34 15.64
C THR A 84 -6.84 3.76 16.05
N GLY A 85 -7.12 4.66 15.10
CA GLY A 85 -7.31 6.09 15.34
C GLY A 85 -8.74 6.60 15.62
N LYS A 86 -9.66 5.76 16.15
CA LYS A 86 -10.99 6.19 16.67
C LYS A 86 -11.52 5.27 17.79
N ARG A 87 -10.79 5.16 18.91
CA ARG A 87 -11.34 4.67 20.19
C ARG A 87 -11.00 5.67 21.31
N SER A 88 -11.63 6.83 21.23
CA SER A 88 -11.83 7.83 22.29
C SER A 88 -13.09 8.57 21.82
N GLU A 89 -14.26 8.51 22.45
CA GLU A 89 -14.61 8.57 23.86
C GLU A 89 -16.00 7.91 23.98
N VAL A 90 -16.11 6.82 24.73
CA VAL A 90 -17.39 6.45 25.35
C VAL A 90 -17.16 6.60 26.84
N ASP A 91 -17.22 7.84 27.30
CA ASP A 91 -17.49 8.11 28.69
C ASP A 91 -18.90 7.61 28.98
N SER A 92 -18.97 6.38 29.46
CA SER A 92 -20.18 5.72 29.93
C SER A 92 -20.53 6.29 31.31
N GLY A 93 -21.17 7.46 31.33
CA GLY A 93 -21.85 8.01 32.50
C GLY A 93 -23.36 7.82 32.40
N LEU A 94 -23.83 6.56 32.50
CA LEU A 94 -25.23 6.27 32.77
C LEU A 94 -25.33 5.61 34.14
N ASP A 95 -25.51 6.41 35.18
CA ASP A 95 -25.98 5.92 36.48
C ASP A 95 -27.52 5.80 36.45
N PRO A 96 -28.09 4.60 36.66
CA PRO A 96 -29.51 4.42 36.82
C PRO A 96 -29.90 4.45 38.32
N LYS A 97 -30.88 5.29 38.65
CA LYS A 97 -31.85 5.14 39.77
C LYS A 97 -31.30 5.12 41.22
N LYS A 98 -31.44 6.25 41.91
CA LYS A 98 -32.23 6.35 43.15
C LYS A 98 -32.76 7.77 43.34
#